data_AF-A0A8H5BL91-F1
#
_entry.id   AF-A0A8H5BL91-F1
#
_cell.length_a   1.000
_cell.length_b   1.000
_cell.length_c   1.000
_cell.angle_alpha   90.00
_cell.angle_beta   90.00
_cell.angle_gamma   90.00
#
_symmetry.space_group_name_H-M   'P 1'
#
loop_
_entity.id
_entity.type
_entity.pdbx_description
1 polymer ?
#
loop_
_entity_poly.entity_id
_entity_poly.type
_entity_poly.pdbx_seq_one_letter_code
_entity_poly.pdbx_strand_id
1 'polypeptide(L)'
;MKGPYIPTDWDIIEESPSGLELTFANTKTGYCTLYTPPGMTAKEILAIPAAQKYWNDEETVEEYIKAKAEERERCGGKDYENPPAHDSVALGDNN
;
A
#
# COMPACT_ATOMS: atom_id res chain seq x y z
N MET A 1 13.84 15.71 10.96
CA MET A 1 14.13 15.49 9.53
C MET A 1 13.41 14.21 9.14
N LYS A 2 12.40 14.27 8.25
CA LYS A 2 11.88 13.03 7.65
C LYS A 2 12.99 12.50 6.75
N GLY A 3 13.53 11.33 7.06
CA GLY A 3 14.53 10.67 6.20
C GLY A 3 13.95 10.43 4.81
N PRO A 4 14.78 10.37 3.76
CA PRO A 4 14.27 10.13 2.41
C PRO A 4 13.48 8.82 2.40
N TYR A 5 12.26 8.84 1.84
CA TYR A 5 11.54 7.60 1.59
C TYR A 5 12.36 6.83 0.55
N ILE A 6 12.79 5.62 0.90
CA ILE A 6 13.59 4.76 0.02
C ILE A 6 12.60 3.90 -0.75
N PRO A 7 12.34 4.13 -2.05
CA PRO A 7 11.30 3.41 -2.79
C PRO A 7 11.54 1.89 -2.83
N THR A 8 12.80 1.46 -2.79
CA THR A 8 13.18 0.03 -2.77
C THR A 8 12.87 -0.67 -1.46
N ASP A 9 12.59 0.06 -0.39
CA ASP A 9 12.13 -0.54 0.87
C ASP A 9 10.64 -0.86 0.84
N TRP A 10 9.92 -0.41 -0.18
CA TRP A 10 8.48 -0.62 -0.34
C TRP A 10 8.17 -1.69 -1.38
N ASP A 11 7.12 -2.44 -1.09
CA ASP A 11 6.51 -3.42 -1.98
C ASP A 11 5.03 -3.08 -2.18
N ILE A 12 4.46 -3.55 -3.30
CA ILE A 12 3.05 -3.34 -3.65
C ILE A 12 2.40 -4.72 -3.77
N ILE A 13 1.51 -5.01 -2.82
CA ILE A 13 0.78 -6.27 -2.76
C ILE A 13 -0.63 -6.03 -3.31
N GLU A 14 -1.04 -6.87 -4.23
CA GLU A 14 -2.39 -6.87 -4.81
C GLU A 14 -3.31 -7.72 -3.95
N GLU A 15 -4.21 -7.09 -3.20
CA GLU A 15 -5.14 -7.80 -2.29
C GLU A 15 -6.32 -8.41 -3.05
N SER A 16 -6.67 -7.84 -4.21
CA SER A 16 -7.75 -8.33 -5.05
C SER A 16 -7.32 -8.42 -6.51
N PRO A 17 -7.74 -9.49 -7.23
CA PRO A 17 -7.38 -9.72 -8.63
C PRO A 17 -7.91 -8.65 -9.60
N SER A 18 -8.69 -7.68 -9.10
CA SER A 18 -9.13 -6.49 -9.84
C SER A 18 -8.05 -5.39 -9.90
N GLY A 19 -6.99 -5.47 -9.10
CA GLY A 19 -5.93 -4.45 -9.03
C GLY A 19 -6.36 -3.13 -8.38
N LEU A 20 -7.56 -3.09 -7.77
CA LEU A 20 -8.13 -1.88 -7.17
C LEU A 20 -7.72 -1.70 -5.69
N GLU A 21 -7.38 -2.80 -5.03
CA GLU A 21 -6.89 -2.80 -3.65
C GLU A 21 -5.42 -3.18 -3.67
N LEU A 22 -4.58 -2.17 -3.43
CA LEU A 22 -3.14 -2.29 -3.37
C LEU A 22 -2.69 -1.95 -1.95
N THR A 23 -1.93 -2.85 -1.34
CA THR A 23 -1.26 -2.63 -0.07
C THR A 23 0.17 -2.19 -0.32
N PHE A 24 0.56 -1.04 0.22
CA PHE A 24 1.95 -0.63 0.29
C PHE A 24 2.58 -1.18 1.56
N ALA A 25 3.58 -2.05 1.42
CA ALA A 25 4.27 -2.68 2.53
C ALA A 25 5.73 -2.22 2.59
N ASN A 26 6.15 -1.62 3.69
CA ASN A 26 7.55 -1.32 3.93
C ASN A 26 8.26 -2.53 4.53
N THR A 27 9.11 -3.17 3.73
CA THR A 27 9.84 -4.40 4.07
C THR A 27 10.88 -4.19 5.19
N LYS A 28 11.31 -2.95 5.46
CA LYS A 28 12.28 -2.65 6.53
C LYS A 28 11.62 -2.42 7.88
N THR A 29 10.46 -1.76 7.90
CA THR A 29 9.78 -1.37 9.14
C THR A 29 8.59 -2.26 9.49
N GLY A 30 8.10 -3.06 8.54
CA GLY A 30 6.88 -3.85 8.68
C GLY A 30 5.59 -3.04 8.54
N TYR A 31 5.68 -1.73 8.28
CA TYR A 31 4.52 -0.86 8.13
C TYR A 31 3.76 -1.18 6.84
N CYS A 32 2.44 -1.38 6.93
CA CYS A 32 1.59 -1.66 5.78
C CYS A 32 0.41 -0.69 5.75
N THR A 33 0.01 -0.26 4.55
CA THR A 33 -1.18 0.60 4.39
C THR A 33 -1.92 0.28 3.09
N LEU A 34 -3.25 0.23 3.16
CA LEU A 34 -4.14 0.10 1.99
C LEU A 34 -4.35 1.43 1.24
N TYR A 35 -3.73 2.49 1.74
CA TYR A 35 -3.76 3.83 1.18
C TYR A 35 -2.36 4.23 0.73
N THR A 36 -2.23 5.44 0.20
CA THR A 36 -0.92 6.02 -0.08
C THR A 36 -0.11 6.18 1.20
N PRO A 37 1.17 5.73 1.23
CA PRO A 37 2.09 6.01 2.32
C PRO A 37 2.13 7.51 2.65
N PRO A 38 1.90 7.89 3.91
CA PRO A 38 1.74 9.30 4.26
C PRO A 38 3.03 10.07 3.99
N GLY A 39 2.97 11.06 3.11
CA GLY A 39 4.09 11.93 2.75
C GLY A 39 4.96 11.43 1.60
N MET A 40 4.59 10.34 0.93
CA MET A 40 5.23 9.89 -0.30
C MET A 40 4.58 10.57 -1.52
N THR A 41 5.41 11.05 -2.44
CA THR A 41 4.97 11.71 -3.68
C THR A 41 4.70 10.69 -4.79
N ALA A 42 3.97 11.10 -5.83
CA ALA A 42 3.71 10.27 -7.01
C ALA A 42 5.01 9.74 -7.65
N LYS A 43 6.03 10.60 -7.73
CA LYS A 43 7.36 10.23 -8.22
C LYS A 43 8.05 9.16 -7.37
N GLU A 44 7.93 9.24 -6.05
CA GLU A 44 8.50 8.25 -5.13
C GLU A 44 7.76 6.91 -5.22
N ILE A 45 6.44 6.94 -5.40
CA ILE A 45 5.64 5.73 -5.63
C ILE A 45 5.99 5.09 -6.96
N LEU A 46 6.09 5.86 -8.04
CA LEU A 46 6.45 5.35 -9.37
C LEU A 46 7.87 4.77 -9.41
N ALA A 47 8.74 5.19 -8.47
CA ALA A 47 10.07 4.64 -8.28
C ALA A 47 10.08 3.31 -7.50
N ILE A 48 8.95 2.86 -6.94
CA ILE A 48 8.83 1.52 -6.35
C ILE A 48 8.93 0.49 -7.49
N PRO A 49 9.78 -0.54 -7.40
CA PRO A 49 10.02 -1.48 -8.49
C PRO A 49 8.75 -2.13 -9.08
N ALA A 50 7.76 -2.44 -8.22
CA ALA A 50 6.49 -3.03 -8.61
C ALA A 50 5.48 -2.02 -9.19
N ALA A 51 5.69 -0.71 -9.02
CA ALA A 51 4.70 0.31 -9.39
C ALA A 51 4.44 0.36 -10.90
N GLN A 52 5.43 0.06 -11.74
CA GLN A 52 5.28 0.03 -13.19
C GLN A 52 4.27 -1.02 -13.69
N LYS A 53 3.92 -2.03 -12.87
CA LYS A 53 2.84 -2.97 -13.19
C LYS A 53 1.47 -2.29 -13.17
N TYR A 54 1.31 -1.24 -12.38
CA TYR A 54 0.03 -0.59 -12.07
C TYR A 54 -0.10 0.80 -12.72
N TRP A 55 0.99 1.56 -12.75
CA TRP A 55 1.02 2.93 -13.26
C TRP A 55 2.21 3.16 -14.17
N ASN A 56 1.99 3.90 -15.26
CA ASN A 56 3.04 4.19 -16.25
C ASN A 56 3.55 5.63 -16.19
N ASP A 57 2.87 6.50 -15.45
CA ASP A 57 3.13 7.93 -15.42
C ASP A 57 2.75 8.53 -14.06
N GLU A 58 3.28 9.73 -13.76
CA GLU A 58 3.04 10.39 -12.49
C GLU A 58 1.58 10.87 -12.34
N GLU A 59 0.90 11.20 -13.44
CA GLU A 59 -0.47 11.72 -13.41
C GLU A 59 -1.46 10.68 -12.88
N THR A 60 -1.38 9.45 -13.39
CA THR A 60 -2.19 8.31 -12.92
C THR A 60 -1.92 7.97 -11.46
N VAL A 61 -0.68 8.13 -10.99
CA VAL A 61 -0.34 7.95 -9.58
C VAL A 61 -0.92 9.11 -8.74
N GLU A 62 -0.86 10.35 -9.20
CA GLU A 62 -1.47 11.49 -8.49
C GLU A 62 -2.98 11.36 -8.35
N GLU A 63 -3.67 10.90 -9.39
CA GLU A 63 -5.10 10.60 -9.34
C GLU A 63 -5.40 9.50 -8.33
N TYR A 64 -4.60 8.43 -8.32
CA TYR A 64 -4.70 7.36 -7.33
C TYR A 64 -4.50 7.87 -5.90
N ILE A 65 -3.48 8.70 -5.66
CA ILE A 65 -3.22 9.28 -4.34
C ILE A 65 -4.42 10.12 -3.86
N LYS A 66 -4.99 10.95 -4.75
CA LYS A 66 -6.17 11.78 -4.41
C LYS A 66 -7.37 10.90 -4.10
N ALA A 67 -7.67 9.91 -4.93
CA ALA A 67 -8.79 8.99 -4.72
C ALA A 67 -8.66 8.23 -3.38
N LYS A 68 -7.44 7.75 -3.05
CA LYS A 68 -7.19 7.06 -1.78
C LYS A 68 -7.21 8.00 -0.58
N ALA A 69 -6.78 9.24 -0.72
CA ALA A 69 -6.91 10.25 0.34
C ALA A 69 -8.40 10.52 0.64
N GLU A 70 -9.22 10.71 -0.40
CA GLU A 70 -10.67 10.89 -0.24
C GLU A 70 -11.35 9.65 0.36
N GLU A 71 -10.97 8.45 -0.07
CA GLU A 71 -11.48 7.19 0.48
C GLU A 71 -11.11 7.03 1.95
N ARG A 72 -9.86 7.39 2.32
CA ARG A 72 -9.39 7.41 3.70
C ARG A 72 -10.21 8.36 4.56
N GLU A 73 -10.50 9.56 4.07
CA GLU A 73 -11.34 10.55 4.78
C GLU A 73 -12.79 10.06 4.93
N ARG A 74 -13.37 9.43 3.90
CA ARG A 74 -14.74 8.90 3.95
C ARG A 74 -14.88 7.66 4.86
N CYS A 75 -13.91 6.76 4.84
CA CYS A 75 -13.96 5.47 5.55
C CYS A 75 -13.24 5.48 6.93
N GLY A 76 -12.68 6.63 7.34
CA GLY A 76 -12.03 6.78 8.64
C GLY A 76 -10.64 6.16 8.76
N GLY A 77 -10.01 5.76 7.64
CA GLY A 77 -8.62 5.33 7.52
C GLY A 77 -8.18 4.25 8.52
N LYS A 78 -8.40 2.97 8.21
CA LYS A 78 -7.76 1.88 8.95
C LYS A 78 -6.36 1.63 8.39
N ASP A 79 -5.35 2.27 8.97
CA ASP A 79 -3.96 1.81 8.83
C ASP A 79 -3.79 0.54 9.69
N TYR A 80 -3.11 -0.48 9.16
CA TYR A 80 -2.83 -1.71 9.90
C TYR A 80 -1.36 -1.72 10.31
N GLU A 81 -1.09 -1.75 11.62
CA GLU A 81 0.27 -1.91 12.16
C GLU A 81 0.79 -3.35 12.06
N ASN A 82 0.05 -4.24 11.41
CA ASN A 82 0.44 -5.63 11.17
C ASN A 82 -0.36 -6.14 9.96
N PRO A 83 0.27 -6.52 8.83
CA PRO A 83 -0.47 -7.13 7.73
C PRO A 83 -1.18 -8.38 8.24
N PRO A 84 -2.39 -8.72 7.77
CA PRO A 84 -2.96 -10.02 8.03
C PRO A 84 -1.94 -11.06 7.56
N ALA A 85 -1.50 -11.92 8.47
CA ALA A 85 -0.58 -13.00 8.15
C ALA A 85 -1.18 -13.78 6.96
N HIS A 86 -0.56 -13.64 5.79
CA HIS A 86 -0.87 -14.49 4.65
C HIS A 86 -0.44 -15.90 5.09
N ASP A 87 -1.44 -16.75 5.31
CA ASP A 87 -1.38 -18.11 5.84
C ASP A 87 -1.40 -18.28 7.38
N SER A 88 -2.61 -18.43 7.92
CA SER A 88 -2.93 -19.59 8.77
C SER A 88 -4.45 -19.80 8.76
N VAL A 89 -4.92 -20.47 7.72
CA VAL A 89 -6.18 -21.19 7.78
C VAL A 89 -5.96 -22.37 8.75
N ALA A 90 -6.22 -22.16 10.04
CA ALA A 90 -6.46 -23.27 10.96
C ALA A 90 -7.98 -23.41 11.13
N LEU A 91 -8.58 -24.13 10.19
CA LEU A 91 -9.88 -24.75 10.37
C LEU A 91 -9.66 -25.94 11.34
N GLY A 92 -10.17 -25.84 12.57
CA GLY A 92 -10.07 -26.86 13.61
C GLY A 92 -9.71 -26.19 14.94
N ASP A 93 -10.51 -26.22 16.00
CA ASP A 93 -11.28 -27.36 16.51
C ASP A 93 -12.61 -26.91 17.12
N ASN A 94 -13.69 -27.58 16.73
CA ASN A 94 -14.85 -27.74 17.60
C ASN A 94 -14.52 -28.89 18.56
N ASN A 95 -14.45 -28.60 19.85
CA ASN A 95 -14.61 -29.61 20.91
C ASN A 95 -15.45 -29.04 22.04
#